data_AF-A0A2D9WLW7-F1
#
_entry.id   AF-A0A2D9WLW7-F1
#
_cell.length_a   1.000
_cell.length_b   1.000
_cell.length_c   1.000
_cell.angle_alpha   90.00
_cell.angle_beta   90.00
_cell.angle_gamma   90.00
#
_symmetry.space_group_name_H-M   'P 1'
#
loop_
_entity.id
_entity.type
_entity.pdbx_description
1 polymer ?
#
loop_
_entity_poly.entity_id
_entity_poly.type
_entity_poly.pdbx_seq_one_letter_code
_entity_poly.pdbx_strand_id
1 'polypeptide(L)'
;MNKVILRIIKSHSDPFLALIIGLLCLLIAYATGFWTLFRLTYLIFIALPVLWLWTRSMSKNLEVDISRGNSRLAQGGYLSTNITVRSTSWIPKIWLEVQDSSRPSSDLSKRIFTLSSKGVHGWDYRLQLSRRGLYKFGPVSIRVSDPFGFFKRTIYFGNEIEVLVYPDPPDIPNFYLPPASLQSEGKIRKPTSQVTPNVSGVREYVTGDSTNRFHWPATARTGKPMVKLFDLDPSSDIWIILDLSKDVDIGSEAESASELAIITTAAIFKSMILQKRSVGLIMSGATDVILQPDRSSSHLGLAMESLALADASGEVEMGALLNREMRRFSRHTTVVCISASSDALWARKLAKFRGRGINAAAILIDSESFGGEAGTQDLLKRVLAAGQIYTYGLARGDALSDVLSAGREITFQ
;
A
#
# COMPACT_ATOMS: atom_id res chain seq x y z
N MET A 1 41.54 8.01 3.18
CA MET A 1 42.08 9.03 2.26
C MET A 1 41.57 8.92 0.81
N ASN A 2 41.43 7.72 0.22
CA ASN A 2 41.00 7.57 -1.19
C ASN A 2 39.56 8.00 -1.52
N LYS A 3 38.60 7.87 -0.60
CA LYS A 3 37.18 8.21 -0.89
C LYS A 3 36.90 9.71 -1.01
N VAL A 4 37.69 10.56 -0.36
CA VAL A 4 37.50 12.03 -0.38
C VAL A 4 38.08 12.62 -1.66
N ILE A 5 39.26 12.15 -2.10
CA ILE A 5 39.89 12.58 -3.36
C ILE A 5 39.03 12.17 -4.57
N LEU A 6 38.47 10.94 -4.56
CA LEU A 6 37.53 10.48 -5.57
C LEU A 6 36.22 11.29 -5.60
N ARG A 7 35.80 11.87 -4.47
CA ARG A 7 34.58 12.70 -4.37
C ARG A 7 34.81 14.12 -4.88
N ILE A 8 36.01 14.68 -4.67
CA ILE A 8 36.40 16.02 -5.13
C ILE A 8 36.60 16.04 -6.65
N ILE A 9 37.19 14.99 -7.24
CA ILE A 9 37.30 14.86 -8.71
C ILE A 9 35.91 14.67 -9.35
N LYS A 10 34.94 14.08 -8.65
CA LYS A 10 33.60 13.83 -9.21
C LYS A 10 32.79 15.11 -9.49
N SER A 11 33.17 16.25 -8.89
CA SER A 11 32.37 17.49 -8.89
C SER A 11 32.78 18.53 -9.94
N HIS A 12 34.02 18.52 -10.46
CA HIS A 12 34.54 19.56 -11.36
C HIS A 12 35.40 19.06 -12.54
N SER A 13 35.22 17.80 -12.97
CA SER A 13 35.86 17.30 -14.21
C SER A 13 35.12 17.79 -15.45
N ASP A 14 35.16 19.09 -15.71
CA ASP A 14 34.60 19.66 -16.94
C ASP A 14 35.62 19.53 -18.07
N PRO A 15 35.27 18.93 -19.22
CA PRO A 15 36.18 18.82 -20.36
C PRO A 15 36.64 20.20 -20.88
N PHE A 16 35.85 21.25 -20.58
CA PHE A 16 36.20 22.64 -20.86
C PHE A 16 37.44 23.13 -20.11
N LEU A 17 37.61 22.75 -18.84
CA LEU A 17 38.79 23.14 -18.06
C LEU A 17 40.06 22.50 -18.65
N ALA A 18 39.98 21.22 -19.02
CA ALA A 18 41.09 20.53 -19.68
C ALA A 18 41.44 21.19 -21.03
N LEU A 19 40.44 21.66 -21.79
CA LEU A 19 40.65 22.38 -23.04
C LEU A 19 41.28 23.77 -22.83
N ILE A 20 40.84 24.51 -21.80
CA ILE A 20 41.45 25.80 -21.42
C ILE A 20 42.91 25.61 -21.00
N ILE A 21 43.21 24.59 -20.20
CA ILE A 21 44.58 24.25 -19.79
C ILE A 21 45.42 23.90 -21.03
N GLY A 22 44.87 23.12 -21.96
CA GLY A 22 45.53 22.81 -23.24
C GLY A 22 45.82 24.08 -24.07
N LEU A 23 44.87 25.01 -24.15
CA LEU A 23 45.03 26.27 -24.90
C LEU A 23 46.02 27.23 -24.22
N LEU A 24 46.03 27.29 -22.88
CA LEU A 24 47.01 28.04 -22.11
C LEU A 24 48.42 27.46 -22.28
N CYS A 25 48.57 26.13 -22.26
CA CYS A 25 49.84 25.45 -22.53
C CYS A 25 50.34 25.77 -23.94
N LEU A 26 49.46 25.82 -24.95
CA LEU A 26 49.80 26.22 -26.31
C LEU A 26 50.33 27.66 -26.37
N LEU A 27 49.65 28.61 -25.71
CA LEU A 27 50.07 30.02 -25.65
C LEU A 27 51.45 30.17 -24.99
N ILE A 28 51.67 29.51 -23.86
CA ILE A 28 52.95 29.55 -23.14
C ILE A 28 54.06 28.86 -23.96
N ALA A 29 53.74 27.76 -24.65
CA ALA A 29 54.68 27.07 -25.53
C ALA A 29 55.16 28.00 -26.66
N TYR A 30 54.23 28.76 -27.26
CA TYR A 30 54.54 29.72 -28.31
C TYR A 30 55.39 30.89 -27.80
N ALA A 31 55.10 31.39 -26.60
CA ALA A 31 55.84 32.49 -25.99
C ALA A 31 57.25 32.10 -25.53
N THR A 32 57.44 30.88 -25.04
CA THR A 32 58.70 30.43 -24.42
C THR A 32 59.56 29.54 -25.31
N GLY A 33 59.00 28.96 -26.38
CA GLY A 33 59.71 28.03 -27.27
C GLY A 33 59.98 26.65 -26.67
N PHE A 34 59.45 26.34 -25.47
CA PHE A 34 59.67 25.04 -24.83
C PHE A 34 58.92 23.92 -25.54
N TRP A 35 59.68 23.03 -26.18
CA TRP A 35 59.16 21.91 -26.97
C TRP A 35 58.28 20.92 -26.18
N THR A 36 58.50 20.81 -24.87
CA THR A 36 57.74 19.92 -23.99
C THR A 36 56.27 20.35 -23.83
N LEU A 37 55.99 21.65 -23.83
CA LEU A 37 54.63 22.19 -23.72
C LEU A 37 53.80 21.93 -24.97
N PHE A 38 54.43 21.94 -26.15
CA PHE A 38 53.78 21.50 -27.38
C PHE A 38 53.36 20.02 -27.31
N ARG A 39 54.24 19.13 -26.82
CA ARG A 39 53.91 17.71 -26.65
C ARG A 39 52.74 17.51 -25.68
N LEU A 40 52.72 18.23 -24.56
CA LEU A 40 51.63 18.17 -23.59
C LEU A 40 50.30 18.65 -24.20
N THR A 41 50.35 19.74 -24.96
CA THR A 41 49.19 20.29 -25.67
C THR A 41 48.60 19.26 -26.64
N TYR A 42 49.43 18.69 -27.52
CA TYR A 42 48.96 17.66 -28.46
C TYR A 42 48.40 16.44 -27.75
N LEU A 43 49.00 16.02 -26.62
CA LEU A 43 48.49 14.91 -25.81
C LEU A 43 47.08 15.21 -25.30
N ILE A 44 46.83 16.39 -24.72
CA ILE A 44 45.50 16.79 -24.22
C ILE A 44 44.47 16.85 -25.37
N PHE A 45 44.82 17.51 -26.48
CA PHE A 45 43.91 17.66 -27.62
C PHE A 45 43.59 16.34 -28.33
N ILE A 46 44.49 15.35 -28.31
CA ILE A 46 44.23 13.99 -28.82
C ILE A 46 43.48 13.14 -27.78
N ALA A 47 43.83 13.26 -26.51
CA ALA A 47 43.23 12.48 -25.44
C ALA A 47 41.73 12.78 -25.26
N LEU A 48 41.31 14.05 -25.35
CA LEU A 48 39.91 14.42 -25.16
C LEU A 48 38.95 13.75 -26.18
N PRO A 49 39.18 13.82 -27.51
CA PRO A 49 38.39 13.09 -28.50
C PRO A 49 38.44 11.57 -28.32
N VAL A 50 39.60 11.02 -27.97
CA VAL A 50 39.76 9.58 -27.73
C VAL A 50 38.93 9.14 -26.53
N LEU A 51 38.98 9.87 -25.41
CA LEU A 51 38.16 9.61 -24.22
C LEU A 51 36.67 9.77 -24.53
N TRP A 52 36.28 10.78 -25.31
CA TRP A 52 34.89 10.96 -25.73
C TRP A 52 34.38 9.80 -26.59
N LEU A 53 35.17 9.38 -27.59
CA LEU A 53 34.84 8.26 -28.46
C LEU A 53 34.81 6.94 -27.67
N TRP A 54 35.74 6.77 -26.74
CA TRP A 54 35.77 5.63 -25.83
C TRP A 54 34.49 5.56 -24.99
N THR A 55 34.10 6.64 -24.30
CA THR A 55 32.87 6.68 -23.50
C THR A 55 31.63 6.38 -24.35
N ARG A 56 31.58 6.92 -25.59
CA ARG A 56 30.49 6.63 -26.54
C ARG A 56 30.46 5.15 -26.95
N SER A 57 31.62 4.53 -27.13
CA SER A 57 31.72 3.10 -27.44
C SER A 57 31.36 2.22 -26.23
N MET A 58 31.77 2.61 -25.02
CA MET A 58 31.41 1.93 -23.77
C MET A 58 29.89 1.91 -23.53
N SER A 59 29.16 2.92 -23.99
CA SER A 59 27.70 2.94 -23.89
C SER A 59 26.95 1.98 -24.84
N LYS A 60 27.61 1.43 -25.87
CA LYS A 60 26.96 0.55 -26.85
C LYS A 60 27.09 -0.93 -26.46
N ASN A 61 26.18 -1.76 -26.96
CA ASN A 61 26.20 -3.22 -26.83
C ASN A 61 26.25 -3.68 -25.36
N LEU A 62 25.33 -3.13 -24.57
CA LEU A 62 25.03 -3.56 -23.20
C LEU A 62 23.62 -4.15 -23.22
N GLU A 63 23.50 -5.36 -22.70
CA GLU A 63 22.24 -6.04 -22.45
C GLU A 63 22.08 -6.14 -20.92
N VAL A 64 20.88 -5.83 -20.43
CA VAL A 64 20.60 -5.86 -19.00
C VAL A 64 19.34 -6.68 -18.79
N ASP A 65 19.50 -7.84 -18.17
CA ASP A 65 18.40 -8.70 -17.77
C ASP A 65 18.05 -8.36 -16.32
N ILE A 66 16.80 -7.95 -16.11
CA ILE A 66 16.27 -7.56 -14.81
C ILE A 66 15.15 -8.54 -14.48
N SER A 67 15.34 -9.31 -13.42
CA SER A 67 14.30 -10.18 -12.87
C SER A 67 13.97 -9.73 -11.46
N ARG A 68 12.69 -9.45 -11.23
CA ARG A 68 12.16 -9.03 -9.94
C ARG A 68 11.20 -10.10 -9.45
N GLY A 69 11.13 -10.26 -8.13
CA GLY A 69 10.16 -11.13 -7.48
C GLY A 69 8.71 -10.66 -7.66
N ASN A 70 7.82 -11.12 -6.78
CA ASN A 70 6.40 -10.79 -6.85
C ASN A 70 6.16 -9.27 -6.74
N SER A 71 5.30 -8.73 -7.60
CA SER A 71 4.87 -7.33 -7.57
C SER A 71 3.82 -7.04 -6.49
N ARG A 72 3.37 -8.07 -5.77
CA ARG A 72 2.42 -7.97 -4.67
C ARG A 72 3.03 -8.58 -3.41
N LEU A 73 3.21 -7.78 -2.38
CA LEU A 73 3.87 -8.17 -1.13
C LEU A 73 3.02 -7.74 0.07
N ALA A 74 3.12 -8.47 1.18
CA ALA A 74 2.63 -7.97 2.46
C ALA A 74 3.67 -7.03 3.09
N GLN A 75 3.23 -6.13 3.96
CA GLN A 75 4.09 -5.23 4.73
C GLN A 75 5.18 -6.02 5.46
N GLY A 76 6.42 -5.50 5.43
CA GLY A 76 7.59 -6.17 5.98
C GLY A 76 8.18 -7.26 5.07
N GLY A 77 7.53 -7.56 3.94
CA GLY A 77 8.01 -8.48 2.92
C GLY A 77 9.27 -7.99 2.21
N TYR A 78 9.96 -8.94 1.57
CA TYR A 78 11.21 -8.68 0.85
C TYR A 78 10.99 -8.74 -0.66
N LEU A 79 11.35 -7.66 -1.35
CA LEU A 79 11.47 -7.66 -2.80
C LEU A 79 12.88 -8.13 -3.18
N SER A 80 12.99 -9.33 -3.74
CA SER A 80 14.21 -9.82 -4.36
C SER A 80 14.33 -9.29 -5.79
N THR A 81 15.47 -8.67 -6.10
CA THR A 81 15.78 -8.20 -7.45
C THR A 81 17.14 -8.74 -7.87
N ASN A 82 17.18 -9.39 -9.03
CA ASN A 82 18.39 -9.85 -9.67
C ASN A 82 18.63 -9.01 -10.93
N ILE A 83 19.81 -8.41 -11.00
CA ILE A 83 20.26 -7.61 -12.14
C ILE A 83 21.47 -8.31 -12.73
N THR A 84 21.39 -8.65 -14.01
CA THR A 84 22.50 -9.22 -14.77
C THR A 84 22.83 -8.29 -15.93
N VAL A 85 24.07 -7.81 -15.97
CA VAL A 85 24.60 -6.96 -17.03
C VAL A 85 25.56 -7.77 -17.89
N ARG A 86 25.29 -7.83 -19.19
CA ARG A 86 26.12 -8.46 -20.21
C ARG A 86 26.64 -7.41 -21.18
N SER A 87 27.91 -7.51 -21.57
CA SER A 87 28.39 -6.77 -22.73
C SER A 87 28.60 -7.71 -23.91
N THR A 88 28.21 -7.27 -25.09
CA THR A 88 28.49 -7.96 -26.37
C THR A 88 29.66 -7.28 -27.11
N SER A 89 30.27 -6.26 -26.50
CA SER A 89 31.38 -5.50 -27.08
C SER A 89 32.74 -6.18 -26.84
N TRP A 90 33.66 -5.96 -27.77
CA TRP A 90 35.07 -6.34 -27.63
C TRP A 90 35.86 -5.35 -26.75
N ILE A 91 35.34 -4.14 -26.54
CA ILE A 91 35.98 -3.12 -25.70
C ILE A 91 35.56 -3.34 -24.24
N PRO A 92 36.50 -3.48 -23.30
CA PRO A 92 36.18 -3.61 -21.88
C PRO A 92 35.50 -2.35 -21.35
N LYS A 93 34.54 -2.53 -20.44
CA LYS A 93 33.81 -1.44 -19.79
C LYS A 93 34.46 -1.18 -18.43
N ILE A 94 35.33 -0.18 -18.36
CA ILE A 94 36.17 0.06 -17.18
C ILE A 94 35.37 0.65 -16.00
N TRP A 95 34.28 1.37 -16.26
CA TRP A 95 33.52 2.02 -15.20
C TRP A 95 32.03 2.03 -15.51
N LEU A 96 31.29 1.14 -14.85
CA LEU A 96 29.83 1.08 -14.90
C LEU A 96 29.28 1.32 -13.49
N GLU A 97 28.53 2.40 -13.31
CA GLU A 97 27.73 2.69 -12.11
C GLU A 97 26.28 2.31 -12.45
N VAL A 98 25.83 1.14 -11.97
CA VAL A 98 24.46 0.66 -12.15
C VAL A 98 23.64 1.03 -10.92
N GLN A 99 22.47 1.60 -11.14
CA GLN A 99 21.55 2.01 -10.09
C GLN A 99 20.11 1.69 -10.52
N ASP A 100 19.43 0.87 -9.73
CA ASP A 100 17.99 0.68 -9.87
C ASP A 100 17.27 1.83 -9.19
N SER A 101 16.53 2.61 -9.99
CA SER A 101 15.76 3.75 -9.49
C SER A 101 14.60 3.20 -8.66
N SER A 102 14.53 3.56 -7.39
CA SER A 102 13.43 3.17 -6.50
C SER A 102 12.85 4.41 -5.85
N ARG A 103 11.54 4.39 -5.59
CA ARG A 103 10.86 5.36 -4.74
C ARG A 103 10.23 4.61 -3.57
N PRO A 104 10.73 4.77 -2.33
CA PRO A 104 11.82 5.66 -1.90
C PRO A 104 13.19 5.18 -2.37
N SER A 105 14.14 6.12 -2.51
CA SER A 105 15.47 5.82 -3.05
C SER A 105 16.27 4.92 -2.10
N SER A 106 16.58 3.72 -2.56
CA SER A 106 17.48 2.81 -1.84
C SER A 106 18.88 2.83 -2.44
N ASP A 107 19.90 3.02 -1.61
CA ASP A 107 21.32 2.88 -2.00
C ASP A 107 21.74 1.41 -2.22
N LEU A 108 20.91 0.44 -1.80
CA LEU A 108 21.23 -0.99 -1.90
C LEU A 108 21.34 -1.47 -3.36
N SER A 109 20.66 -0.80 -4.29
CA SER A 109 20.68 -1.15 -5.71
C SER A 109 21.92 -0.62 -6.44
N LYS A 110 22.71 0.25 -5.80
CA LYS A 110 23.83 0.94 -6.44
C LYS A 110 25.10 0.10 -6.42
N ARG A 111 25.60 -0.26 -7.61
CA ARG A 111 26.85 -1.02 -7.77
C ARG A 111 27.78 -0.34 -8.77
N ILE A 112 29.07 -0.40 -8.49
CA ILE A 112 30.12 0.08 -9.39
C ILE A 112 31.04 -1.10 -9.68
N PHE A 113 31.23 -1.41 -10.95
CA PHE A 113 32.11 -2.50 -11.37
C PHE A 113 32.69 -2.27 -12.76
N THR A 114 33.71 -3.06 -13.09
CA THR A 114 34.30 -3.16 -14.41
C THR A 114 33.78 -4.42 -15.10
N LEU A 115 33.53 -4.37 -16.39
CA LEU A 115 33.13 -5.53 -17.19
C LEU A 115 34.18 -5.81 -18.26
N SER A 116 34.71 -7.03 -18.30
CA SER A 116 35.64 -7.45 -19.34
C SER A 116 34.96 -7.50 -20.72
N SER A 117 35.77 -7.61 -21.77
CA SER A 117 35.26 -7.87 -23.13
C SER A 117 34.36 -9.11 -23.11
N LYS A 118 33.14 -8.99 -23.64
CA LYS A 118 32.12 -10.06 -23.61
C LYS A 118 31.78 -10.60 -22.20
N GLY A 119 32.08 -9.84 -21.16
CA GLY A 119 31.87 -10.24 -19.77
C GLY A 119 30.40 -10.18 -19.34
N VAL A 120 30.10 -10.94 -18.29
CA VAL A 120 28.80 -10.93 -17.60
C VAL A 120 29.06 -10.65 -16.12
N HIS A 121 28.26 -9.76 -15.53
CA HIS A 121 28.26 -9.50 -14.10
C HIS A 121 26.83 -9.39 -13.61
N GLY A 122 26.47 -10.19 -12.62
CA GLY A 122 25.15 -10.17 -12.02
C GLY A 122 25.23 -10.19 -10.50
N TRP A 123 24.25 -9.59 -9.86
CA TRP A 123 24.09 -9.61 -8.41
C TRP A 123 22.60 -9.61 -8.06
N ASP A 124 22.30 -10.15 -6.89
CA ASP A 124 21.00 -10.03 -6.25
C ASP A 124 21.06 -9.06 -5.08
N TYR A 125 19.93 -8.40 -4.83
CA TYR A 125 19.70 -7.65 -3.60
C TYR A 125 18.27 -7.86 -3.12
N ARG A 126 18.08 -7.73 -1.81
CA ARG A 126 16.77 -7.81 -1.17
C ARG A 126 16.47 -6.50 -0.48
N LEU A 127 15.31 -5.93 -0.77
CA LEU A 127 14.82 -4.72 -0.14
C LEU A 127 13.61 -5.06 0.71
N GLN A 128 13.65 -4.72 2.01
CA GLN A 128 12.50 -4.85 2.89
C GLN A 128 11.58 -3.64 2.73
N LEU A 129 10.30 -3.87 2.48
CA LEU A 129 9.29 -2.82 2.35
C LEU A 129 8.44 -2.76 3.62
N SER A 130 8.88 -1.94 4.57
CA SER A 130 8.28 -1.88 5.91
C SER A 130 6.96 -1.12 5.98
N ARG A 131 6.60 -0.35 4.95
CA ARG A 131 5.31 0.36 4.88
C ARG A 131 4.47 -0.17 3.72
N ARG A 132 3.15 -0.09 3.89
CA ARG A 132 2.20 -0.37 2.81
C ARG A 132 2.25 0.77 1.79
N GLY A 133 1.80 0.51 0.58
CA GLY A 133 1.76 1.54 -0.46
C GLY A 133 2.15 1.02 -1.83
N LEU A 134 2.12 1.94 -2.79
CA LEU A 134 2.58 1.71 -4.15
C LEU A 134 4.02 2.17 -4.30
N TYR A 135 4.92 1.23 -4.56
CA TYR A 135 6.34 1.49 -4.77
C TYR A 135 6.67 1.42 -6.25
N LYS A 136 7.49 2.36 -6.73
CA LYS A 136 7.94 2.39 -8.13
C LYS A 136 9.39 1.98 -8.22
N PHE A 137 9.67 0.98 -9.05
CA PHE A 137 11.00 0.44 -9.28
C PHE A 137 11.39 0.47 -10.76
N GLY A 138 12.62 0.83 -11.03
CA GLY A 138 13.14 1.06 -12.36
C GLY A 138 12.81 2.45 -12.91
N PRO A 139 13.25 2.72 -14.15
CA PRO A 139 14.17 1.90 -14.93
C PRO A 139 15.57 1.83 -14.29
N VAL A 140 16.32 0.77 -14.62
CA VAL A 140 17.72 0.64 -14.18
C VAL A 140 18.57 1.59 -15.00
N SER A 141 19.27 2.48 -14.32
CA SER A 141 20.20 3.42 -14.95
C SER A 141 21.62 2.87 -14.88
N ILE A 142 22.31 2.88 -16.02
CA ILE A 142 23.74 2.59 -16.10
C ILE A 142 24.45 3.87 -16.50
N ARG A 143 25.26 4.40 -15.57
CA ARG A 143 26.16 5.50 -15.85
C ARG A 143 27.54 4.96 -16.19
N VAL A 144 27.94 5.22 -17.42
CA VAL A 144 29.26 4.95 -17.97
C VAL A 144 30.12 6.20 -17.81
N SER A 145 31.36 6.04 -17.35
CA SER A 145 32.32 7.14 -17.22
C SER A 145 33.67 6.74 -17.80
N ASP A 146 34.44 7.71 -18.29
CA ASP A 146 35.87 7.53 -18.53
C ASP A 146 36.65 7.51 -17.18
N PRO A 147 37.91 7.04 -17.17
CA PRO A 147 38.73 6.96 -15.96
C PRO A 147 39.02 8.32 -15.28
N PHE A 148 38.98 9.43 -16.01
CA PHE A 148 39.22 10.77 -15.50
C PHE A 148 37.93 11.52 -15.15
N GLY A 149 36.78 10.99 -15.55
CA GLY A 149 35.45 11.51 -15.25
C GLY A 149 35.03 12.72 -16.08
N PHE A 150 35.72 13.03 -17.19
CA PHE A 150 35.40 14.12 -18.11
C PHE A 150 34.11 13.91 -18.90
N PHE A 151 33.84 12.68 -19.30
CA PHE A 151 32.70 12.30 -20.12
C PHE A 151 31.90 11.21 -19.41
N LYS A 152 30.66 11.56 -19.07
CA LYS A 152 29.70 10.67 -18.43
C LYS A 152 28.53 10.46 -19.39
N ARG A 153 28.03 9.24 -19.48
CA ARG A 153 26.82 8.92 -20.23
C ARG A 153 25.92 8.00 -19.43
N THR A 154 24.67 8.39 -19.26
CA THR A 154 23.65 7.57 -18.60
C THR A 154 22.73 6.94 -19.65
N ILE A 155 22.44 5.66 -19.45
CA ILE A 155 21.54 4.85 -20.28
C ILE A 155 20.53 4.21 -19.35
N TYR A 156 19.28 4.07 -19.80
CA TYR A 156 18.21 3.45 -19.03
C TYR A 156 17.83 2.12 -19.67
N PHE A 157 17.63 1.11 -18.84
CA PHE A 157 17.25 -0.25 -19.23
C PHE A 157 16.03 -0.71 -18.45
N GLY A 158 15.16 -1.46 -19.14
CA GLY A 158 13.91 -1.96 -18.60
C GLY A 158 12.83 -0.89 -18.46
N ASN A 159 11.69 -1.31 -17.91
CA ASN A 159 10.54 -0.46 -17.65
C ASN A 159 10.43 -0.15 -16.15
N GLU A 160 9.73 0.94 -15.82
CA GLU A 160 9.24 1.15 -14.46
C GLU A 160 8.17 0.10 -14.15
N ILE A 161 8.24 -0.51 -12.98
CA ILE A 161 7.30 -1.50 -12.47
C ILE A 161 6.77 -1.00 -11.14
N GLU A 162 5.48 -1.19 -10.94
CA GLU A 162 4.80 -0.87 -9.70
C GLU A 162 4.69 -2.12 -8.81
N VAL A 163 5.09 -1.98 -7.55
CA VAL A 163 5.02 -3.02 -6.53
C VAL A 163 4.05 -2.55 -5.46
N LEU A 164 2.95 -3.29 -5.29
CA LEU A 164 1.92 -2.99 -4.31
C LEU A 164 2.21 -3.76 -3.02
N VAL A 165 2.32 -3.02 -1.92
CA VAL A 165 2.52 -3.58 -0.58
C VAL A 165 1.24 -3.45 0.22
N TYR A 166 0.65 -4.59 0.57
CA TYR A 166 -0.57 -4.69 1.38
C TYR A 166 -0.29 -4.42 2.86
N PRO A 167 -1.25 -3.85 3.60
CA PRO A 167 -1.18 -3.88 5.06
C PRO A 167 -1.17 -5.35 5.54
N ASP A 168 -0.40 -5.63 6.59
CA ASP A 168 -0.37 -6.95 7.23
C ASP A 168 -1.01 -6.89 8.62
N PRO A 169 -2.35 -6.96 8.72
CA PRO A 169 -3.03 -6.82 10.00
C PRO A 169 -2.87 -8.08 10.87
N PRO A 170 -2.71 -7.90 12.20
CA PRO A 170 -2.72 -9.02 13.14
C PRO A 170 -4.12 -9.67 13.18
N ASP A 171 -4.15 -10.95 13.55
CA ASP A 171 -5.41 -11.67 13.74
C ASP A 171 -6.11 -11.21 15.03
N ILE A 172 -7.41 -10.92 14.91
CA ILE A 172 -8.27 -10.49 16.01
C ILE A 172 -9.44 -11.48 16.23
N PRO A 173 -9.16 -12.71 16.67
CA PRO A 173 -10.16 -13.80 16.69
C PRO A 173 -11.33 -13.53 17.65
N ASN A 174 -11.10 -12.77 18.71
CA ASN A 174 -12.07 -12.49 19.77
C ASN A 174 -12.78 -11.13 19.60
N PHE A 175 -12.69 -10.52 18.42
CA PHE A 175 -13.36 -9.25 18.16
C PHE A 175 -14.87 -9.42 18.08
N TYR A 176 -15.58 -8.66 18.91
CA TYR A 176 -17.03 -8.71 19.00
C TYR A 176 -17.69 -7.45 18.43
N LEU A 177 -18.64 -7.64 17.53
CA LEU A 177 -19.56 -6.59 17.09
C LEU A 177 -20.98 -6.97 17.48
N PRO A 178 -21.76 -6.04 18.05
CA PRO A 178 -23.16 -6.30 18.36
C PRO A 178 -23.89 -6.70 17.07
N PRO A 179 -24.56 -7.87 17.05
CA PRO A 179 -25.34 -8.28 15.89
C PRO A 179 -26.52 -7.32 15.71
N ALA A 180 -26.86 -6.96 14.47
CA ALA A 180 -28.01 -6.11 14.14
C ALA A 180 -29.38 -6.77 14.40
N SER A 181 -29.45 -7.83 15.21
CA SER A 181 -30.71 -8.48 15.58
C SER A 181 -31.34 -7.77 16.78
N LEU A 182 -32.47 -7.10 16.56
CA LEU A 182 -33.35 -6.70 17.66
C LEU A 182 -33.84 -7.96 18.40
N GLN A 183 -33.66 -7.98 19.72
CA GLN A 183 -34.10 -9.02 20.66
C GLN A 183 -35.64 -9.21 20.73
N SER A 184 -36.43 -8.66 19.79
CA SER A 184 -37.90 -8.73 19.87
C SER A 184 -38.64 -8.92 18.55
N GLU A 185 -37.95 -9.20 17.43
CA GLU A 185 -38.61 -9.75 16.24
C GLU A 185 -38.19 -11.21 16.14
N GLY A 186 -39.01 -12.09 16.71
CA GLY A 186 -38.78 -13.54 16.69
C GLY A 186 -38.47 -13.97 15.27
N LYS A 187 -37.23 -14.42 15.01
CA LYS A 187 -36.72 -15.01 13.77
C LYS A 187 -37.71 -14.88 12.61
N ILE A 188 -37.87 -13.68 12.05
CA ILE A 188 -38.63 -13.53 10.80
C ILE A 188 -37.69 -14.00 9.69
N ARG A 189 -37.48 -15.32 9.67
CA ARG A 189 -36.92 -16.06 8.54
C ARG A 189 -37.92 -15.87 7.43
N LYS A 190 -37.63 -14.98 6.51
CA LYS A 190 -38.43 -14.87 5.29
C LYS A 190 -38.02 -16.04 4.40
N PRO A 191 -38.89 -17.05 4.19
CA PRO A 191 -38.61 -18.08 3.21
C PRO A 191 -38.40 -17.38 1.86
N THR A 192 -37.27 -17.64 1.20
CA THR A 192 -36.99 -17.05 -0.10
C THR A 192 -36.99 -18.12 -1.19
N SER A 193 -37.43 -17.69 -2.37
CA SER A 193 -37.21 -18.43 -3.60
C SER A 193 -35.85 -18.10 -4.23
N GLN A 194 -34.87 -17.55 -3.50
CA GLN A 194 -33.47 -17.44 -3.94
C GLN A 194 -32.64 -18.64 -3.44
N VAL A 195 -31.69 -19.13 -4.25
CA VAL A 195 -30.78 -20.21 -3.79
C VAL A 195 -29.78 -19.60 -2.81
N THR A 196 -29.84 -20.01 -1.54
CA THR A 196 -28.82 -19.69 -0.54
C THR A 196 -28.18 -21.00 -0.06
N PRO A 197 -26.98 -20.99 0.54
CA PRO A 197 -26.36 -22.21 1.07
C PRO A 197 -27.10 -22.82 2.27
N ASN A 198 -28.05 -22.10 2.89
CA ASN A 198 -28.79 -22.55 4.07
C ASN A 198 -30.19 -23.08 3.68
N VAL A 199 -30.34 -24.40 3.62
CA VAL A 199 -31.65 -25.05 3.45
C VAL A 199 -32.41 -25.01 4.78
N SER A 200 -33.58 -24.38 4.78
CA SER A 200 -34.38 -24.19 5.99
C SER A 200 -35.53 -25.17 6.14
N GLY A 201 -35.94 -25.79 5.03
CA GLY A 201 -37.00 -26.77 5.03
C GLY A 201 -37.28 -27.30 3.65
N VAL A 202 -38.40 -28.02 3.52
CA VAL A 202 -38.87 -28.56 2.25
C VAL A 202 -40.37 -28.30 2.16
N ARG A 203 -40.85 -27.87 0.99
CA ARG A 203 -42.29 -27.71 0.71
C ARG A 203 -42.69 -28.40 -0.59
N GLU A 204 -43.99 -28.57 -0.80
CA GLU A 204 -44.55 -29.06 -2.07
C GLU A 204 -44.23 -28.06 -3.19
N TYR A 205 -43.84 -28.58 -4.35
CA TYR A 205 -43.55 -27.80 -5.55
C TYR A 205 -44.78 -27.03 -6.03
N VAL A 206 -44.58 -25.78 -6.44
CA VAL A 206 -45.61 -24.97 -7.10
C VAL A 206 -45.10 -24.55 -8.47
N THR A 207 -45.99 -24.50 -9.46
CA THR A 207 -45.68 -24.07 -10.82
C THR A 207 -44.98 -22.70 -10.81
N GLY A 208 -43.75 -22.66 -11.33
CA GLY A 208 -42.87 -21.48 -11.31
C GLY A 208 -41.59 -21.67 -10.48
N ASP A 209 -41.52 -22.73 -9.65
CA ASP A 209 -40.30 -23.09 -8.93
C ASP A 209 -39.24 -23.70 -9.87
N SER A 210 -37.97 -23.39 -9.61
CA SER A 210 -36.84 -23.93 -10.38
C SER A 210 -36.65 -25.43 -10.16
N THR A 211 -36.54 -26.21 -11.23
CA THR A 211 -36.30 -27.67 -11.20
C THR A 211 -34.98 -28.08 -10.53
N ASN A 212 -33.95 -27.21 -10.57
CA ASN A 212 -32.67 -27.43 -9.89
C ASN A 212 -32.75 -27.48 -8.34
N ARG A 213 -33.94 -27.33 -7.76
CA ARG A 213 -34.18 -27.29 -6.31
C ARG A 213 -34.95 -28.47 -5.77
N PHE A 214 -35.19 -29.49 -6.58
CA PHE A 214 -35.86 -30.71 -6.13
C PHE A 214 -35.09 -31.38 -4.99
N HIS A 215 -35.83 -31.75 -3.95
CA HIS A 215 -35.32 -32.53 -2.84
C HIS A 215 -35.72 -34.00 -3.04
N TRP A 216 -34.97 -34.71 -3.89
CA TRP A 216 -35.26 -36.11 -4.26
C TRP A 216 -35.56 -37.03 -3.08
N PRO A 217 -34.84 -36.97 -1.93
CA PRO A 217 -35.16 -37.83 -0.79
C PRO A 217 -36.53 -37.55 -0.15
N ALA A 218 -36.99 -36.30 -0.18
CA ALA A 218 -38.30 -35.93 0.38
C ALA A 218 -39.42 -36.28 -0.60
N THR A 219 -39.17 -36.11 -1.89
CA THR A 219 -40.07 -36.55 -2.96
C THR A 219 -40.27 -38.06 -2.95
N ALA A 220 -39.21 -38.84 -2.76
CA ALA A 220 -39.30 -40.29 -2.66
C ALA A 220 -40.13 -40.77 -1.46
N ARG A 221 -40.06 -40.06 -0.32
CA ARG A 221 -40.81 -40.42 0.90
C ARG A 221 -42.29 -39.99 0.85
N THR A 222 -42.59 -38.86 0.22
CA THR A 222 -43.94 -38.27 0.22
C THR A 222 -44.76 -38.60 -1.02
N GLY A 223 -44.13 -39.10 -2.09
CA GLY A 223 -44.77 -39.36 -3.38
C GLY A 223 -45.15 -38.09 -4.16
N LYS A 224 -44.78 -36.91 -3.65
CA LYS A 224 -45.10 -35.60 -4.24
C LYS A 224 -43.81 -34.84 -4.58
N PRO A 225 -43.78 -34.00 -5.64
CA PRO A 225 -42.60 -33.20 -5.95
C PRO A 225 -42.35 -32.18 -4.83
N MET A 226 -41.15 -32.21 -4.24
CA MET A 226 -40.78 -31.42 -3.08
C MET A 226 -39.57 -30.55 -3.42
N VAL A 227 -39.59 -29.28 -3.04
CA VAL A 227 -38.52 -28.30 -3.29
C VAL A 227 -37.88 -27.82 -1.99
N LYS A 228 -36.56 -27.60 -2.03
CA LYS A 228 -35.79 -27.00 -0.93
C LYS A 228 -36.25 -25.55 -0.70
N LEU A 229 -36.63 -25.23 0.53
CA LEU A 229 -36.77 -23.85 1.00
C LEU A 229 -35.42 -23.36 1.50
N PHE A 230 -35.08 -22.13 1.15
CA PHE A 230 -33.89 -21.45 1.61
C PHE A 230 -34.31 -20.33 2.54
N ASP A 231 -33.65 -20.22 3.69
CA ASP A 231 -33.78 -19.01 4.52
C ASP A 231 -32.87 -17.95 3.93
N LEU A 232 -33.39 -16.73 3.80
CA LEU A 232 -32.52 -15.56 3.90
C LEU A 232 -32.06 -15.54 5.34
N ASP A 233 -30.82 -15.97 5.57
CA ASP A 233 -30.13 -15.57 6.78
C ASP A 233 -30.16 -14.03 6.76
N PRO A 234 -30.73 -13.34 7.77
CA PRO A 234 -30.54 -11.92 7.90
C PRO A 234 -29.06 -11.71 8.25
N SER A 235 -28.17 -11.87 7.27
CA SER A 235 -26.78 -11.49 7.41
C SER A 235 -26.82 -9.99 7.61
N SER A 236 -26.59 -9.57 8.85
CA SER A 236 -26.46 -8.16 9.16
C SER A 236 -25.24 -7.67 8.39
N ASP A 237 -25.45 -6.91 7.31
CA ASP A 237 -24.35 -6.31 6.59
C ASP A 237 -23.59 -5.42 7.56
N ILE A 238 -22.27 -5.55 7.54
CA ILE A 238 -21.38 -4.69 8.30
C ILE A 238 -20.82 -3.66 7.34
N TRP A 239 -20.90 -2.40 7.71
CA TRP A 239 -20.20 -1.33 6.99
C TRP A 239 -19.09 -0.80 7.87
N ILE A 240 -17.86 -0.91 7.40
CA ILE A 240 -16.73 -0.21 8.01
C ILE A 240 -16.59 1.14 7.31
N ILE A 241 -16.59 2.21 8.07
CA ILE A 241 -16.36 3.57 7.60
C ILE A 241 -15.05 4.03 8.23
N LEU A 242 -14.05 4.18 7.38
CA LEU A 242 -12.72 4.62 7.76
C LEU A 242 -12.58 6.11 7.46
N ASP A 243 -12.28 6.88 8.50
CA ASP A 243 -11.96 8.30 8.40
C ASP A 243 -10.51 8.49 7.93
N LEU A 244 -10.36 9.12 6.76
CA LEU A 244 -9.09 9.49 6.15
C LEU A 244 -9.04 10.99 5.84
N SER A 245 -9.77 11.78 6.64
CA SER A 245 -9.69 13.24 6.54
C SER A 245 -8.28 13.74 6.91
N LYS A 246 -7.84 14.82 6.28
CA LYS A 246 -6.52 15.43 6.52
C LYS A 246 -6.29 15.81 7.99
N ASP A 247 -7.35 16.11 8.72
CA ASP A 247 -7.27 16.57 10.11
C ASP A 247 -7.04 15.41 11.10
N VAL A 248 -7.21 14.16 10.66
CA VAL A 248 -6.95 12.97 11.49
C VAL A 248 -5.56 12.37 11.30
N ASP A 249 -4.76 12.87 10.35
CA ASP A 249 -3.39 12.40 10.13
C ASP A 249 -2.41 13.06 11.12
N ILE A 250 -2.46 12.58 12.36
CA ILE A 250 -1.63 13.06 13.47
C ILE A 250 -0.49 12.07 13.69
N GLY A 251 0.73 12.58 13.85
CA GLY A 251 1.90 11.79 14.20
C GLY A 251 3.05 11.99 13.22
N SER A 252 3.98 11.03 13.23
CA SER A 252 5.11 11.03 12.30
C SER A 252 4.79 10.19 11.07
N GLU A 253 5.50 10.40 9.97
CA GLU A 253 5.34 9.54 8.79
C GLU A 253 5.49 8.04 9.12
N ALA A 254 6.28 7.68 10.15
CA ALA A 254 6.51 6.28 10.52
C ALA A 254 5.38 5.65 11.33
N GLU A 255 4.72 6.45 12.15
CA GLU A 255 3.66 6.02 13.07
C GLU A 255 2.69 7.19 13.21
N SER A 256 1.59 7.13 12.45
CA SER A 256 0.50 8.10 12.50
C SER A 256 -0.80 7.42 12.94
N ALA A 257 -1.76 8.23 13.39
CA ALA A 257 -3.08 7.76 13.80
C ALA A 257 -3.86 7.15 12.61
N SER A 258 -3.68 7.69 11.40
CA SER A 258 -4.29 7.18 10.17
C SER A 258 -3.77 5.80 9.78
N GLU A 259 -2.47 5.57 9.95
CA GLU A 259 -1.82 4.26 9.78
C GLU A 259 -2.44 3.20 10.68
N LEU A 260 -2.61 3.52 11.97
CA LEU A 260 -3.26 2.62 12.93
C LEU A 260 -4.73 2.37 12.56
N ALA A 261 -5.46 3.39 12.10
CA ALA A 261 -6.84 3.26 11.63
C ALA A 261 -6.95 2.32 10.40
N ILE A 262 -6.02 2.41 9.46
CA ILE A 262 -5.97 1.56 8.26
C ILE A 262 -5.65 0.11 8.63
N ILE A 263 -4.64 -0.13 9.48
CA ILE A 263 -4.30 -1.49 9.95
C ILE A 263 -5.47 -2.09 10.75
N THR A 264 -6.12 -1.29 11.59
CA THR A 264 -7.31 -1.72 12.35
C THR A 264 -8.47 -2.08 11.43
N THR A 265 -8.72 -1.27 10.41
CA THR A 265 -9.71 -1.54 9.37
C THR A 265 -9.41 -2.86 8.67
N ALA A 266 -8.14 -3.08 8.30
CA ALA A 266 -7.71 -4.30 7.64
C ALA A 266 -7.93 -5.54 8.54
N ALA A 267 -7.61 -5.44 9.83
CA ALA A 267 -7.81 -6.51 10.81
C ALA A 267 -9.29 -6.88 10.97
N ILE A 268 -10.15 -5.87 11.11
CA ILE A 268 -11.60 -6.07 11.25
C ILE A 268 -12.20 -6.65 9.98
N PHE A 269 -11.84 -6.10 8.82
CA PHE A 269 -12.32 -6.61 7.55
C PHE A 269 -11.94 -8.09 7.35
N LYS A 270 -10.66 -8.43 7.59
CA LYS A 270 -10.15 -9.80 7.56
C LYS A 270 -10.93 -10.72 8.51
N SER A 271 -11.11 -10.29 9.76
CA SER A 271 -11.85 -11.07 10.76
C SER A 271 -13.30 -11.33 10.35
N MET A 272 -14.00 -10.32 9.81
CA MET A 272 -15.39 -10.47 9.35
C MET A 272 -15.52 -11.44 8.16
N ILE A 273 -14.59 -11.38 7.20
CA ILE A 273 -14.55 -12.33 6.08
C ILE A 273 -14.28 -13.76 6.58
N LEU A 274 -13.33 -13.94 7.51
CA LEU A 274 -13.04 -15.25 8.13
C LEU A 274 -14.25 -15.81 8.90
N GLN A 275 -15.03 -14.94 9.55
CA GLN A 275 -16.30 -15.28 10.20
C GLN A 275 -17.46 -15.48 9.22
N LYS A 276 -17.23 -15.40 7.91
CA LYS A 276 -18.23 -15.50 6.82
C LYS A 276 -19.36 -14.46 6.89
N ARG A 277 -19.07 -13.30 7.47
CA ARG A 277 -20.00 -12.16 7.54
C ARG A 277 -19.83 -11.27 6.32
N SER A 278 -20.94 -10.68 5.88
CA SER A 278 -20.97 -9.70 4.79
C SER A 278 -20.43 -8.37 5.31
N VAL A 279 -19.32 -7.89 4.74
CA VAL A 279 -18.66 -6.66 5.18
C VAL A 279 -18.35 -5.77 3.97
N GLY A 280 -18.74 -4.50 4.07
CA GLY A 280 -18.43 -3.45 3.11
C GLY A 280 -17.49 -2.42 3.72
N LEU A 281 -16.83 -1.64 2.86
CA LEU A 281 -15.85 -0.62 3.25
C LEU A 281 -16.19 0.69 2.56
N ILE A 282 -16.21 1.77 3.33
CA ILE A 282 -16.30 3.15 2.85
C ILE A 282 -15.07 3.87 3.40
N MET A 283 -14.31 4.50 2.52
CA MET A 283 -13.24 5.41 2.89
C MET A 283 -13.30 6.64 1.99
N SER A 284 -12.93 7.80 2.54
CA SER A 284 -12.83 9.06 1.81
C SER A 284 -11.50 9.72 2.18
N GLY A 285 -10.50 9.52 1.33
CA GLY A 285 -9.13 10.02 1.48
C GLY A 285 -8.68 10.71 0.18
N ALA A 286 -7.46 10.43 -0.29
CA ALA A 286 -7.01 10.85 -1.63
C ALA A 286 -7.96 10.37 -2.75
N THR A 287 -8.53 9.17 -2.56
CA THR A 287 -9.53 8.58 -3.45
C THR A 287 -10.69 8.03 -2.62
N ASP A 288 -11.91 8.30 -3.07
CA ASP A 288 -13.13 7.76 -2.45
C ASP A 288 -13.32 6.32 -2.90
N VAL A 289 -13.36 5.38 -1.94
CA VAL A 289 -13.56 3.96 -2.23
C VAL A 289 -14.80 3.47 -1.48
N ILE A 290 -15.68 2.78 -2.22
CA ILE A 290 -16.87 2.13 -1.68
C ILE A 290 -16.90 0.69 -2.17
N LEU A 291 -16.65 -0.25 -1.25
CA LEU A 291 -16.83 -1.67 -1.46
C LEU A 291 -18.17 -2.09 -0.87
N GLN A 292 -19.06 -2.63 -1.70
CA GLN A 292 -20.35 -3.14 -1.24
C GLN A 292 -20.15 -4.39 -0.36
N PRO A 293 -21.02 -4.62 0.64
CA PRO A 293 -20.92 -5.78 1.51
C PRO A 293 -20.89 -7.08 0.72
N ASP A 294 -19.80 -7.82 0.91
CA ASP A 294 -19.63 -9.18 0.40
C ASP A 294 -18.87 -10.00 1.46
N ARG A 295 -18.96 -11.33 1.34
CA ARG A 295 -18.31 -12.32 2.21
C ARG A 295 -17.34 -13.22 1.45
N SER A 296 -17.10 -12.94 0.16
CA SER A 296 -16.19 -13.73 -0.67
C SER A 296 -14.72 -13.55 -0.25
N SER A 297 -13.90 -14.59 -0.43
CA SER A 297 -12.47 -14.51 -0.14
C SER A 297 -11.75 -13.51 -1.06
N SER A 298 -12.20 -13.37 -2.30
CA SER A 298 -11.70 -12.36 -3.25
C SER A 298 -11.95 -10.93 -2.76
N HIS A 299 -13.02 -10.71 -1.98
CA HIS A 299 -13.36 -9.40 -1.42
C HIS A 299 -12.29 -8.89 -0.46
N LEU A 300 -11.66 -9.78 0.31
CA LEU A 300 -10.52 -9.44 1.16
C LEU A 300 -9.36 -8.87 0.34
N GLY A 301 -9.05 -9.46 -0.80
CA GLY A 301 -7.99 -8.98 -1.69
C GLY A 301 -8.25 -7.56 -2.18
N LEU A 302 -9.47 -7.25 -2.60
CA LEU A 302 -9.88 -5.91 -3.03
C LEU A 302 -9.81 -4.88 -1.89
N ALA A 303 -10.21 -5.28 -0.67
CA ALA A 303 -10.09 -4.42 0.50
C ALA A 303 -8.62 -4.14 0.86
N MET A 304 -7.76 -5.16 0.83
CA MET A 304 -6.32 -4.99 1.07
C MET A 304 -5.66 -4.12 0.00
N GLU A 305 -6.03 -4.28 -1.28
CA GLU A 305 -5.57 -3.41 -2.38
C GLU A 305 -6.00 -1.95 -2.14
N SER A 306 -7.24 -1.73 -1.75
CA SER A 306 -7.76 -0.38 -1.48
C SER A 306 -7.10 0.26 -0.27
N LEU A 307 -6.90 -0.50 0.82
CA LEU A 307 -6.24 -0.04 2.04
C LEU A 307 -4.74 0.17 1.86
N ALA A 308 -4.10 -0.56 0.93
CA ALA A 308 -2.72 -0.32 0.55
C ALA A 308 -2.52 1.05 -0.12
N LEU A 309 -3.52 1.51 -0.87
CA LEU A 309 -3.50 2.82 -1.55
C LEU A 309 -4.16 3.94 -0.74
N ALA A 310 -4.69 3.63 0.45
CA ALA A 310 -5.36 4.58 1.31
C ALA A 310 -4.37 5.60 1.89
N ASP A 311 -4.71 6.87 1.71
CA ASP A 311 -3.95 8.02 2.17
C ASP A 311 -4.90 9.02 2.85
N ALA A 312 -4.47 9.59 3.98
CA ALA A 312 -5.25 10.46 4.84
C ALA A 312 -5.22 11.93 4.39
N SER A 313 -5.44 12.15 3.10
CA SER A 313 -5.47 13.48 2.47
C SER A 313 -6.88 13.92 2.07
N GLY A 314 -7.91 13.28 2.63
CA GLY A 314 -9.32 13.57 2.32
C GLY A 314 -9.79 14.91 2.88
N GLU A 315 -10.67 15.58 2.16
CA GLU A 315 -11.31 16.84 2.60
C GLU A 315 -12.62 16.62 3.36
N VAL A 316 -13.20 15.41 3.26
CA VAL A 316 -14.52 15.11 3.81
C VAL A 316 -14.39 14.56 5.23
N GLU A 317 -14.84 15.34 6.20
CA GLU A 317 -14.92 14.90 7.59
C GLU A 317 -15.90 13.72 7.77
N MET A 318 -15.63 12.88 8.78
CA MET A 318 -16.43 11.71 9.11
C MET A 318 -17.93 12.01 9.27
N GLY A 319 -18.28 13.12 9.91
CA GLY A 319 -19.67 13.53 10.08
C GLY A 319 -20.38 13.78 8.74
N ALA A 320 -19.69 14.39 7.77
CA ALA A 320 -20.23 14.62 6.43
C ALA A 320 -20.34 13.31 5.64
N LEU A 321 -19.33 12.45 5.74
CA LEU A 321 -19.31 11.12 5.12
C LEU A 321 -20.49 10.25 5.59
N LEU A 322 -20.74 10.21 6.90
CA LEU A 322 -21.89 9.49 7.49
C LEU A 322 -23.23 9.98 6.94
N ASN A 323 -23.40 11.28 6.77
CA ASN A 323 -24.61 11.86 6.20
C ASN A 323 -24.78 11.50 4.72
N ARG A 324 -23.68 11.57 3.95
CA ARG A 324 -23.65 11.28 2.52
C ARG A 324 -24.07 9.84 2.22
N GLU A 325 -23.53 8.90 2.99
CA GLU A 325 -23.75 7.46 2.78
C GLU A 325 -24.94 6.88 3.56
N MET A 326 -25.63 7.68 4.36
CA MET A 326 -26.75 7.26 5.21
C MET A 326 -27.85 6.48 4.46
N ARG A 327 -28.05 6.74 3.17
CA ARG A 327 -29.05 6.04 2.33
C ARG A 327 -28.70 4.58 2.05
N ARG A 328 -27.44 4.17 2.25
CA ARG A 328 -26.97 2.81 2.01
C ARG A 328 -27.24 1.88 3.19
N PHE A 329 -27.46 2.43 4.39
CA PHE A 329 -27.63 1.64 5.61
C PHE A 329 -29.09 1.23 5.79
N SER A 330 -29.32 -0.07 5.95
CA SER A 330 -30.65 -0.64 6.18
C SER A 330 -30.91 -0.89 7.67
N ARG A 331 -32.16 -1.23 8.05
CA ARG A 331 -32.56 -1.49 9.45
C ARG A 331 -31.94 -2.76 10.09
N HIS A 332 -31.02 -3.43 9.40
CA HIS A 332 -30.33 -4.65 9.88
C HIS A 332 -28.82 -4.54 9.64
N THR A 333 -28.31 -3.32 9.57
CA THR A 333 -26.91 -3.04 9.30
C THR A 333 -26.17 -2.69 10.60
N THR A 334 -24.93 -3.17 10.75
CA THR A 334 -24.01 -2.68 11.78
C THR A 334 -22.99 -1.77 11.13
N VAL A 335 -22.92 -0.52 11.56
CA VAL A 335 -21.94 0.47 11.08
C VAL A 335 -20.80 0.57 12.08
N VAL A 336 -19.57 0.35 11.63
CA VAL A 336 -18.34 0.49 12.41
C VAL A 336 -17.60 1.72 11.92
N CYS A 337 -17.49 2.74 12.77
CA CYS A 337 -16.76 3.97 12.47
C CYS A 337 -15.37 3.90 13.08
N ILE A 338 -14.33 4.18 12.30
CA ILE A 338 -12.94 4.17 12.75
C ILE A 338 -12.35 5.56 12.46
N SER A 339 -11.98 6.31 13.50
CA SER A 339 -11.51 7.70 13.36
C SER A 339 -10.64 8.12 14.53
N ALA A 340 -9.68 9.02 14.27
CA ALA A 340 -8.92 9.74 15.29
C ALA A 340 -9.50 11.14 15.58
N SER A 341 -10.59 11.53 14.90
CA SER A 341 -11.21 12.84 15.06
C SER A 341 -11.85 13.00 16.43
N SER A 342 -11.54 14.12 17.08
CA SER A 342 -12.15 14.52 18.36
C SER A 342 -13.50 15.23 18.20
N ASP A 343 -14.00 15.41 16.98
CA ASP A 343 -15.27 16.10 16.73
C ASP A 343 -16.48 15.30 17.25
N ALA A 344 -17.16 15.82 18.26
CA ALA A 344 -18.36 15.18 18.81
C ALA A 344 -19.55 15.12 17.83
N LEU A 345 -19.54 15.89 16.73
CA LEU A 345 -20.66 15.97 15.78
C LEU A 345 -20.88 14.64 15.05
N TRP A 346 -19.82 13.91 14.70
CA TRP A 346 -19.96 12.59 14.08
C TRP A 346 -20.52 11.55 15.07
N ALA A 347 -20.12 11.59 16.34
CA ALA A 347 -20.71 10.72 17.37
C ALA A 347 -22.20 11.01 17.60
N ARG A 348 -22.61 12.29 17.61
CA ARG A 348 -24.03 12.67 17.68
C ARG A 348 -24.82 12.17 16.48
N LYS A 349 -24.22 12.12 15.28
CA LYS A 349 -24.84 11.54 14.08
C LYS A 349 -24.96 10.03 14.21
N LEU A 350 -23.91 9.36 14.69
CA LEU A 350 -23.90 7.93 14.90
C LEU A 350 -24.96 7.50 15.93
N ALA A 351 -25.14 8.27 17.02
CA ALA A 351 -26.19 8.02 18.01
C ALA A 351 -27.62 8.02 17.40
N LYS A 352 -27.86 8.78 16.33
CA LYS A 352 -29.16 8.81 15.64
C LYS A 352 -29.44 7.53 14.83
N PHE A 353 -28.42 6.73 14.50
CA PHE A 353 -28.58 5.52 13.69
C PHE A 353 -29.42 4.47 14.42
N ARG A 354 -29.28 4.40 15.74
CA ARG A 354 -30.05 3.48 16.59
C ARG A 354 -31.55 3.72 16.52
N GLY A 355 -31.98 4.98 16.47
CA GLY A 355 -33.41 5.34 16.28
C GLY A 355 -34.00 4.86 14.95
N ARG A 356 -33.15 4.43 13.99
CA ARG A 356 -33.55 3.86 12.71
C ARG A 356 -33.38 2.33 12.63
N GLY A 357 -33.01 1.68 13.74
CA GLY A 357 -32.71 0.25 13.78
C GLY A 357 -31.32 -0.12 13.22
N ILE A 358 -30.43 0.86 13.01
CA ILE A 358 -29.05 0.59 12.59
C ILE A 358 -28.20 0.48 13.86
N ASN A 359 -27.47 -0.63 13.99
CA ASN A 359 -26.50 -0.78 15.08
C ASN A 359 -25.21 -0.05 14.73
N ALA A 360 -24.52 0.43 15.75
CA ALA A 360 -23.30 1.19 15.55
C ALA A 360 -22.23 0.81 16.57
N ALA A 361 -20.98 0.78 16.10
CA ALA A 361 -19.79 0.68 16.91
C ALA A 361 -18.80 1.79 16.48
N ALA A 362 -18.04 2.29 17.43
CA ALA A 362 -17.01 3.30 17.23
C ALA A 362 -15.66 2.75 17.69
N ILE A 363 -14.64 2.94 16.87
CA ILE A 363 -13.25 2.65 17.20
C ILE A 363 -12.51 3.97 17.17
N LEU A 364 -12.19 4.44 18.37
CA LEU A 364 -11.52 5.69 18.62
C LEU A 364 -10.03 5.46 18.61
N ILE A 365 -9.35 6.07 17.66
CA ILE A 365 -7.90 6.15 17.69
C ILE A 365 -7.54 7.34 18.59
N ASP A 366 -6.78 7.08 19.65
CA ASP A 366 -6.38 8.10 20.60
C ASP A 366 -5.37 9.06 19.97
N SER A 367 -5.86 10.24 19.54
CA SER A 367 -5.05 11.28 18.93
C SER A 367 -3.96 11.80 19.86
N GLU A 368 -4.17 11.77 21.19
CA GLU A 368 -3.21 12.25 22.19
C GLU A 368 -1.93 11.40 22.18
N SER A 369 -2.08 10.08 22.05
CA SER A 369 -0.95 9.15 21.94
C SER A 369 -0.04 9.37 20.72
N PHE A 370 -0.52 10.11 19.71
CA PHE A 370 0.22 10.51 18.51
C PHE A 370 0.66 11.99 18.53
N GLY A 371 0.43 12.72 19.63
CA GLY A 371 0.83 14.12 19.79
C GLY A 371 -0.28 15.14 19.52
N GLY A 372 -1.55 14.71 19.50
CA GLY A 372 -2.72 15.59 19.41
C GLY A 372 -3.05 16.33 20.72
N GLU A 373 -4.04 17.23 20.66
CA GLU A 373 -4.45 18.05 21.82
C GLU A 373 -5.16 17.23 22.92
N ALA A 374 -4.66 17.34 24.15
CA ALA A 374 -5.16 16.61 25.30
C ALA A 374 -6.58 17.02 25.75
N GLY A 375 -7.39 16.05 26.18
CA GLY A 375 -8.73 16.23 26.74
C GLY A 375 -9.84 16.43 25.70
N THR A 376 -9.52 16.43 24.40
CA THR A 376 -10.52 16.66 23.34
C THR A 376 -11.42 15.44 23.11
N GLN A 377 -10.97 14.23 23.45
CA GLN A 377 -11.77 13.00 23.25
C GLN A 377 -12.77 12.70 24.38
N ASP A 378 -12.71 13.39 25.51
CA ASP A 378 -13.59 13.10 26.65
C ASP A 378 -15.06 13.41 26.35
N LEU A 379 -15.32 14.53 25.67
CA LEU A 379 -16.67 14.88 25.22
C LEU A 379 -17.21 13.83 24.24
N LEU A 380 -16.37 13.37 23.31
CA LEU A 380 -16.70 12.36 22.31
C LEU A 380 -17.12 11.03 22.98
N LYS A 381 -16.30 10.55 23.93
CA LYS A 381 -16.59 9.34 24.72
C LYS A 381 -17.93 9.45 25.46
N ARG A 382 -18.20 10.60 26.10
CA ARG A 382 -19.48 10.86 26.80
C ARG A 382 -20.68 10.83 25.86
N VAL A 383 -20.55 11.39 24.65
CA VAL A 383 -21.64 11.37 23.65
C VAL A 383 -21.91 9.96 23.13
N LEU A 384 -20.86 9.18 22.84
CA LEU A 384 -21.00 7.79 22.39
C LEU A 384 -21.63 6.91 23.46
N ALA A 385 -21.20 7.09 24.71
CA ALA A 385 -21.81 6.47 25.88
C ALA A 385 -23.29 6.80 26.03
N ALA A 386 -23.67 8.08 25.96
CA ALA A 386 -25.07 8.51 26.03
C ALA A 386 -25.91 7.93 24.88
N GLY A 387 -25.30 7.71 23.71
CA GLY A 387 -25.90 7.02 22.57
C GLY A 387 -25.99 5.50 22.71
N GLN A 388 -25.41 4.91 23.77
CA GLN A 388 -25.20 3.47 23.94
C GLN A 388 -24.50 2.82 22.73
N ILE A 389 -23.48 3.50 22.20
CA ILE A 389 -22.65 3.02 21.10
C ILE A 389 -21.51 2.16 21.68
N TYR A 390 -21.30 0.98 21.10
CA TYR A 390 -20.16 0.13 21.44
C TYR A 390 -18.86 0.84 21.05
N THR A 391 -17.98 1.08 22.01
CA THR A 391 -16.78 1.91 21.79
C THR A 391 -15.53 1.15 22.16
N TYR A 392 -14.54 1.15 21.26
CA TYR A 392 -13.18 0.64 21.50
C TYR A 392 -12.20 1.81 21.39
N GLY A 393 -11.28 1.96 22.36
CA GLY A 393 -10.23 2.97 22.31
C GLY A 393 -8.89 2.32 22.01
N LEU A 394 -8.14 2.84 21.03
CA LEU A 394 -6.85 2.33 20.59
C LEU A 394 -5.80 3.43 20.68
N ALA A 395 -4.75 3.22 21.46
CA ALA A 395 -3.61 4.11 21.56
C ALA A 395 -2.39 3.58 20.78
N ARG A 396 -1.42 4.47 20.56
CA ARG A 396 -0.13 4.12 19.95
C ARG A 396 0.56 3.00 20.76
N GLY A 397 0.96 1.94 20.06
CA GLY A 397 1.67 0.79 20.64
C GLY A 397 0.77 -0.30 21.22
N ASP A 398 -0.55 -0.12 21.21
CA ASP A 398 -1.48 -1.14 21.67
C ASP A 398 -1.47 -2.38 20.75
N ALA A 399 -1.53 -3.57 21.35
CA ALA A 399 -1.76 -4.80 20.63
C ALA A 399 -3.24 -4.90 20.23
N LEU A 400 -3.53 -4.82 18.93
CA LEU A 400 -4.89 -4.86 18.39
C LEU A 400 -5.68 -6.10 18.84
N SER A 401 -5.02 -7.26 18.93
CA SER A 401 -5.63 -8.50 19.42
C SER A 401 -6.21 -8.36 20.82
N ASP A 402 -5.52 -7.62 21.69
CA ASP A 402 -5.82 -7.57 23.11
C ASP A 402 -6.90 -6.54 23.37
N VAL A 403 -6.77 -5.36 22.75
CA VAL A 403 -7.74 -4.26 22.94
C VAL A 403 -9.08 -4.56 22.27
N LEU A 404 -9.06 -5.21 21.11
CA LEU A 404 -10.27 -5.58 20.39
C LEU A 404 -10.85 -6.92 20.86
N SER A 405 -10.13 -7.72 21.65
CA SER A 405 -10.73 -8.90 22.27
C SER A 405 -11.83 -8.50 23.24
N ALA A 406 -12.97 -9.18 23.15
CA ALA A 406 -14.15 -8.90 23.95
C ALA A 406 -13.81 -8.72 25.44
N GLY A 407 -14.06 -7.51 25.99
CA GLY A 407 -14.09 -7.31 27.43
C GLY A 407 -13.27 -6.16 28.02
N ARG A 408 -12.53 -5.36 27.24
CA ARG A 408 -12.14 -4.03 27.75
C ARG A 408 -13.33 -3.07 27.59
N GLU A 409 -14.40 -3.35 28.33
CA GLU A 409 -15.33 -2.31 28.74
C GLU A 409 -14.46 -1.23 29.39
N ILE A 410 -14.37 -0.06 28.77
CA ILE A 410 -14.06 1.15 29.51
C ILE A 410 -15.32 1.40 30.34
N THR A 411 -15.39 0.73 31.49
CA THR A 411 -16.34 1.05 32.53
C THR A 411 -16.09 2.50 32.94
N PHE A 412 -17.16 3.27 32.88
CA PHE A 412 -17.27 4.64 33.37
C PHE A 412 -16.62 4.81 34.74
N GLN A 413 -15.70 5.77 34.85
CA GLN A 413 -15.53 6.58 36.05
C GLN A 413 -15.62 8.05 35.65
#